data_AF-A0A7S0TVY1-F1
#
_entry.id   AF-A0A7S0TVY1-F1
#
_cell.length_a   1.000
_cell.length_b   1.000
_cell.length_c   1.000
_cell.angle_alpha   90.00
_cell.angle_beta   90.00
_cell.angle_gamma   90.00
#
_symmetry.space_group_name_H-M   'P 1'
#
loop_
_entity.id
_entity.type
_entity.pdbx_description
1 polymer ?
#
loop_
_entity_poly.entity_id
_entity_poly.type
_entity_poly.pdbx_seq_one_letter_code
_entity_poly.pdbx_strand_id
1 'polypeptide(L)'
;GLQHTEEYLLKAIQLYEVLGIRFGVMQVGPTGGGKTTIARCLAESMSKLKERGSTDEQHQVVHTYCFNPKSISMGELYGNYNLLTNEWTDGLGSTVIRNANVDTTPDKKFIVFDGPIDAIWIEN
;
A
#
# COMPACT_ATOMS: atom_id res chain seq x y z
N GLY A 1 0.62 -13.75 21.16
CA GLY A 1 -0.27 -13.40 20.04
C GLY A 1 -0.74 -11.96 20.19
N LEU A 2 -1.34 -11.37 19.14
CA LEU A 2 -2.00 -10.06 19.22
C LEU A 2 -3.26 -10.14 20.10
N GLN A 3 -3.52 -9.11 20.90
CA GLN A 3 -4.75 -8.99 21.67
C GLN A 3 -5.79 -8.21 20.87
N HIS A 4 -7.02 -8.73 20.84
CA HIS A 4 -8.14 -8.02 20.24
C HIS A 4 -8.63 -6.95 21.22
N THR A 5 -8.36 -5.69 20.91
CA THR A 5 -8.97 -4.54 21.60
C THR A 5 -9.99 -3.89 20.69
N GLU A 6 -11.00 -3.26 21.29
CA GLU A 6 -12.04 -2.54 20.54
C GLU A 6 -11.45 -1.42 19.67
N GLU A 7 -10.45 -0.70 20.19
CA GLU A 7 -9.76 0.36 19.45
C GLU A 7 -9.04 -0.18 18.21
N TYR A 8 -8.35 -1.32 18.33
CA TYR A 8 -7.68 -1.96 17.20
C TYR A 8 -8.68 -2.37 16.11
N LEU A 9 -9.79 -2.98 16.52
CA LEU A 9 -10.86 -3.39 15.60
C LEU A 9 -11.48 -2.18 14.90
N LEU A 10 -11.78 -1.13 15.65
CA LEU A 10 -12.33 0.12 15.12
C LEU A 10 -11.40 0.73 14.06
N LYS A 11 -10.08 0.74 14.30
CA LYS A 11 -9.12 1.27 13.33
C LYS A 11 -9.01 0.42 12.07
N ALA A 12 -9.15 -0.91 12.17
CA ALA A 12 -9.21 -1.78 11.02
C ALA A 12 -10.47 -1.53 10.17
N ILE A 13 -11.62 -1.35 10.81
CA ILE A 13 -12.89 -1.02 10.14
C ILE A 13 -12.80 0.35 9.46
N GLN A 14 -12.30 1.37 10.16
CA GLN A 14 -12.10 2.71 9.58
C GLN A 14 -11.18 2.68 8.35
N LEU A 15 -10.10 1.90 8.41
CA LEU A 15 -9.20 1.72 7.27
C LEU A 15 -9.93 1.04 6.08
N TYR A 16 -10.72 0.01 6.35
CA TYR A 16 -11.53 -0.68 5.35
C TYR A 16 -12.52 0.25 4.65
N GLU A 17 -13.29 1.01 5.42
CA GLU A 17 -14.29 1.95 4.90
C GLU A 17 -13.65 3.02 4.01
N VAL A 18 -12.53 3.61 4.45
CA VAL A 18 -11.82 4.63 3.67
C VAL A 18 -11.25 4.06 2.38
N LEU A 19 -10.67 2.86 2.40
CA LEU A 19 -10.16 2.19 1.19
C LEU A 19 -11.28 1.79 0.22
N GLY A 20 -12.53 1.68 0.69
CA GLY A 20 -13.71 1.47 -0.15
C GLY A 20 -14.12 2.71 -0.97
N ILE A 21 -13.70 3.91 -0.56
CA ILE A 21 -14.12 5.19 -1.17
C ILE A 21 -12.96 6.07 -1.66
N ARG A 22 -11.71 5.72 -1.33
CA ARG A 22 -10.49 6.45 -1.69
C ARG A 22 -9.43 5.46 -2.15
N PHE A 23 -8.72 5.82 -3.23
CA PHE A 23 -7.60 5.04 -3.75
C PHE A 23 -6.31 5.21 -2.92
N GLY A 24 -6.23 6.25 -2.09
CA GLY A 24 -5.06 6.55 -1.25
C GLY A 24 -5.47 6.95 0.17
N VAL A 25 -4.69 6.52 1.15
CA VAL A 25 -4.91 6.80 2.57
C VAL A 25 -3.57 6.97 3.28
N MET A 26 -3.54 7.81 4.31
CA MET A 26 -2.38 7.98 5.19
C MET A 26 -2.73 7.49 6.59
N GLN A 27 -1.97 6.51 7.10
CA GLN A 27 -2.12 6.05 8.49
C GLN A 27 -1.18 6.86 9.40
N VAL A 28 -1.76 7.75 10.21
CA VAL A 28 -1.02 8.63 11.11
C VAL A 28 -1.13 8.13 12.55
N GLY A 29 -0.03 8.14 13.29
CA GLY A 29 0.00 7.76 14.70
C GLY A 29 1.43 7.51 15.21
N PRO A 30 1.61 7.34 16.53
CA PRO A 30 2.93 7.15 17.13
C PRO A 30 3.60 5.84 16.70
N THR A 31 4.91 5.75 16.92
CA THR A 31 5.67 4.50 16.82
C THR A 31 5.09 3.46 17.76
N GLY A 32 4.95 2.21 17.29
CA GLY A 32 4.33 1.14 18.08
C GLY A 32 2.79 1.19 18.15
N GLY A 33 2.14 2.20 17.56
CA GLY A 33 0.67 2.34 17.56
C GLY A 33 -0.10 1.36 16.65
N GLY A 34 0.50 0.22 16.27
CA GLY A 34 -0.21 -0.85 15.57
C GLY A 34 -0.53 -0.62 14.08
N LYS A 35 -0.15 0.51 13.47
CA LYS A 35 -0.48 0.87 12.06
C LYS A 35 -0.21 -0.25 11.06
N THR A 36 1.03 -0.76 11.04
CA THR A 36 1.46 -1.86 10.17
C THR A 36 0.64 -3.12 10.42
N THR A 37 0.37 -3.43 11.68
CA THR A 37 -0.38 -4.63 12.07
C THR A 37 -1.84 -4.53 11.64
N ILE A 38 -2.46 -3.36 11.76
CA ILE A 38 -3.83 -3.09 11.31
C ILE A 38 -3.95 -3.30 9.80
N ALA A 39 -3.04 -2.72 9.01
CA ALA A 39 -3.07 -2.86 7.55
C ALA A 39 -2.87 -4.32 7.11
N ARG A 40 -1.93 -5.04 7.73
CA ARG A 40 -1.69 -6.48 7.46
C ARG A 40 -2.90 -7.34 7.86
N CYS A 41 -3.47 -7.10 9.04
CA CYS A 41 -4.64 -7.83 9.51
C CYS A 41 -5.85 -7.62 8.59
N LEU A 42 -6.07 -6.39 8.11
CA LEU A 42 -7.11 -6.10 7.14
C LEU A 42 -6.88 -6.84 5.82
N ALA A 43 -5.67 -6.74 5.25
CA ALA A 43 -5.31 -7.43 4.01
C ALA A 43 -5.52 -8.95 4.11
N GLU A 44 -5.02 -9.57 5.19
CA GLU A 44 -5.23 -11.00 5.44
C GLU A 44 -6.70 -11.37 5.64
N SER A 45 -7.46 -10.54 6.35
CA SER A 45 -8.89 -10.80 6.61
C SER A 45 -9.70 -10.77 5.32
N MET A 46 -9.43 -9.80 4.44
CA MET A 46 -10.09 -9.70 3.12
C MET A 46 -9.76 -10.92 2.24
N SER A 47 -8.49 -11.33 2.17
CA SER A 47 -8.08 -12.53 1.44
C SER A 47 -8.76 -13.79 1.99
N LYS A 48 -8.76 -13.96 3.32
CA LYS A 48 -9.43 -15.11 3.98
C LYS A 48 -10.93 -15.12 3.74
N LEU A 49 -11.59 -13.96 3.70
CA LEU A 49 -13.01 -13.88 3.39
C LEU A 49 -13.29 -14.26 1.94
N LYS A 50 -12.43 -13.87 1.01
CA LYS A 50 -12.51 -14.30 -0.39
C LYS A 50 -12.35 -15.82 -0.53
N GLU A 51 -11.34 -16.40 0.11
CA GLU A 51 -11.09 -17.84 0.13
C GLU A 51 -12.29 -18.63 0.70
N ARG A 52 -13.00 -18.05 1.67
CA ARG A 52 -14.22 -18.63 2.27
C ARG A 52 -15.48 -18.44 1.42
N GLY A 53 -15.37 -17.88 0.22
CA GLY A 53 -16.49 -17.69 -0.70
C GLY A 53 -17.40 -16.51 -0.35
N SER A 54 -16.87 -15.45 0.27
CA SER A 54 -17.65 -14.23 0.50
C SER A 54 -18.23 -13.69 -0.81
N THR A 55 -19.49 -13.26 -0.76
CA THR A 55 -20.23 -12.67 -1.89
C THR A 55 -20.00 -11.17 -2.04
N ASP A 56 -19.32 -10.53 -1.09
CA ASP A 56 -18.98 -9.12 -1.15
C ASP A 56 -17.83 -8.91 -2.14
N GLU A 57 -18.04 -8.08 -3.15
CA GLU A 57 -17.06 -7.77 -4.18
C GLU A 57 -15.81 -7.08 -3.63
N GLN A 58 -15.88 -6.46 -2.46
CA GLN A 58 -14.73 -5.83 -1.81
C GLN A 58 -13.78 -6.85 -1.19
N HIS A 59 -14.26 -8.05 -0.81
CA HIS A 59 -13.41 -9.11 -0.30
C HIS A 59 -12.70 -9.79 -1.46
N GLN A 60 -11.45 -9.40 -1.70
CA GLN A 60 -10.57 -9.97 -2.72
C GLN A 60 -9.23 -10.31 -2.10
N VAL A 61 -8.44 -11.13 -2.79
CA VAL A 61 -7.05 -11.37 -2.38
C VAL A 61 -6.29 -10.06 -2.42
N VAL A 62 -5.51 -9.79 -1.37
CA VAL A 62 -4.73 -8.55 -1.24
C VAL A 62 -3.25 -8.84 -1.34
N HIS A 63 -2.60 -8.25 -2.35
CA HIS A 63 -1.14 -8.28 -2.53
C HIS A 63 -0.53 -7.01 -1.95
N THR A 64 0.46 -7.14 -1.07
CA THR A 64 1.11 -5.99 -0.43
C THR A 64 2.52 -5.78 -0.98
N TYR A 65 2.79 -4.59 -1.50
CA TYR A 65 4.11 -4.13 -1.91
C TYR A 65 4.53 -3.03 -0.93
N CYS A 66 5.66 -3.20 -0.24
CA CYS A 66 6.10 -2.26 0.79
C CYS A 66 7.54 -1.83 0.54
N PHE A 67 7.81 -0.54 0.56
CA PHE A 67 9.16 0.02 0.45
C PHE A 67 9.25 1.38 1.14
N ASN A 68 10.46 1.75 1.56
CA ASN A 68 10.74 3.05 2.15
C ASN A 68 11.18 4.03 1.05
N PRO A 69 10.39 5.08 0.73
CA PRO A 69 10.74 6.03 -0.33
C PRO A 69 12.02 6.82 -0.05
N LYS A 70 12.47 6.91 1.21
CA LYS A 70 13.71 7.60 1.60
C LYS A 70 14.94 6.69 1.63
N SER A 71 14.78 5.39 1.39
CA SER A 71 15.90 4.45 1.28
C SER A 71 16.47 4.36 -0.13
N ILE A 72 15.85 5.04 -1.11
CA ILE A 72 16.27 5.09 -2.51
C ILE A 72 16.29 6.55 -2.98
N SER A 73 17.01 6.83 -4.05
CA SER A 73 17.01 8.16 -4.67
C SER A 73 15.69 8.45 -5.40
N MET A 74 15.42 9.74 -5.67
CA MET A 74 14.25 10.14 -6.47
C MET A 74 14.24 9.50 -7.87
N GLY A 75 15.41 9.38 -8.49
CA GLY A 75 15.57 8.71 -9.79
C GLY A 75 15.24 7.22 -9.70
N GLU A 76 15.65 6.54 -8.62
CA GLU A 76 15.29 5.13 -8.42
C GLU A 76 13.83 4.95 -8.00
N LEU A 77 13.19 5.95 -7.40
CA LEU A 77 11.78 5.88 -6.99
C LEU A 77 10.84 6.07 -8.18
N TYR A 78 11.08 7.11 -8.99
CA TYR A 78 10.17 7.51 -10.08
C TYR A 78 10.70 7.17 -11.48
N GLY A 79 12.01 7.04 -11.63
CA GLY A 79 12.71 6.92 -12.89
C GLY A 79 13.58 8.14 -13.15
N ASN A 80 14.59 7.98 -14.00
CA ASN A 80 15.46 9.05 -14.41
C ASN A 80 15.92 8.90 -15.86
N TYR A 81 16.09 10.04 -16.52
CA TYR A 81 16.65 10.11 -17.86
C TYR A 81 18.16 10.36 -17.79
N ASN A 82 18.94 9.50 -18.43
CA ASN A 82 20.38 9.65 -18.52
C ASN A 82 20.75 10.48 -19.75
N LEU A 83 21.25 11.70 -19.54
CA LEU A 83 21.65 12.62 -20.63
C LEU A 83 22.84 12.13 -21.45
N LEU A 84 23.71 11.28 -20.89
CA LEU A 84 24.88 10.77 -21.59
C LEU A 84 24.51 9.64 -22.55
N THR A 85 23.62 8.73 -22.12
CA THR A 85 23.18 7.59 -22.95
C THR A 85 21.91 7.89 -23.75
N ASN A 86 21.19 8.97 -23.41
CA ASN A 86 19.86 9.29 -23.91
C ASN A 86 18.81 8.19 -23.64
N GLU A 87 18.96 7.50 -22.51
CA GLU A 87 18.08 6.40 -22.11
C GLU A 87 17.26 6.75 -20.87
N TRP A 88 16.03 6.24 -20.85
CA TRP A 88 15.16 6.28 -19.67
C TRP A 88 15.36 5.02 -18.83
N THR A 89 15.50 5.19 -17.53
CA THR A 89 15.46 4.09 -16.54
C THR A 89 14.20 4.22 -15.70
N ASP A 90 13.41 3.16 -15.64
CA ASP A 90 12.19 3.13 -14.80
C ASP A 90 12.54 3.05 -13.31
N GLY A 91 11.76 3.76 -12.50
CA GLY A 91 11.86 3.70 -11.03
C GLY A 91 11.10 2.51 -10.45
N LEU A 92 11.46 2.12 -9.23
CA LEU A 92 10.82 1.05 -8.46
C LEU A 92 9.35 1.38 -8.19
N GLY A 93 9.06 2.58 -7.67
CA GLY A 93 7.71 3.00 -7.31
C GLY A 93 6.81 3.09 -8.53
N SER A 94 7.30 3.75 -9.60
CA SER A 94 6.57 3.85 -10.86
C SER A 94 6.34 2.48 -11.51
N THR A 95 7.32 1.57 -11.46
CA THR A 95 7.17 0.19 -11.97
C THR A 95 6.12 -0.60 -11.18
N VAL A 96 6.16 -0.57 -9.84
CA VAL A 96 5.20 -1.29 -8.99
C VAL A 96 3.78 -0.78 -9.22
N ILE A 97 3.58 0.54 -9.26
CA ILE A 97 2.26 1.14 -9.51
C ILE A 97 1.76 0.77 -10.92
N ARG A 98 2.61 0.87 -11.94
CA ARG A 98 2.25 0.52 -13.32
C ARG A 98 1.84 -0.95 -13.42
N ASN A 99 2.62 -1.85 -12.81
CA ASN A 99 2.32 -3.29 -12.80
C ASN A 99 1.00 -3.59 -12.07
N ALA A 100 0.73 -2.90 -10.95
CA ALA A 100 -0.53 -3.05 -10.23
C ALA A 100 -1.74 -2.56 -11.04
N ASN A 101 -1.57 -1.53 -11.87
CA ASN A 101 -2.64 -0.96 -12.71
C ASN A 101 -2.93 -1.78 -13.97
N VAL A 102 -1.96 -2.49 -14.55
CA VAL A 102 -2.18 -3.35 -15.73
C VAL A 102 -2.73 -4.72 -15.37
N ASP A 103 -2.65 -5.11 -14.11
CA ASP A 103 -3.18 -6.38 -13.61
C ASP A 103 -4.72 -6.37 -13.63
N THR A 104 -5.30 -7.21 -14.50
CA THR A 104 -6.74 -7.34 -14.70
C THR A 104 -7.43 -8.25 -13.69
N THR A 105 -6.69 -8.82 -12.74
CA THR A 105 -7.31 -9.59 -11.65
C THR A 105 -8.13 -8.69 -10.73
N PRO A 106 -9.21 -9.23 -10.11
CA PRO A 106 -10.00 -8.48 -9.13
C PRO A 106 -9.24 -8.23 -7.81
N ASP A 107 -8.06 -8.82 -7.65
CA ASP A 107 -7.23 -8.70 -6.46
C ASP A 107 -6.91 -7.23 -6.17
N LYS A 108 -6.79 -6.92 -4.88
CA LYS A 108 -6.38 -5.58 -4.44
C LYS A 108 -4.87 -5.52 -4.29
N LYS A 109 -4.30 -4.37 -4.61
CA LYS A 109 -2.85 -4.14 -4.57
C LYS A 109 -2.58 -2.99 -3.59
N PHE A 110 -2.07 -3.33 -2.41
CA PHE A 110 -1.71 -2.36 -1.39
C PHE A 110 -0.25 -1.96 -1.60
N ILE A 111 -0.02 -0.76 -2.13
CA ILE A 111 1.30 -0.19 -2.32
C ILE A 111 1.58 0.74 -1.13
N VAL A 112 2.49 0.32 -0.26
CA VAL A 112 2.78 0.95 1.03
C VAL A 112 4.13 1.65 0.97
N PHE A 113 4.11 2.97 1.11
CA PHE A 113 5.29 3.80 1.28
C PHE A 113 5.59 3.91 2.78
N ASP A 114 6.41 3.00 3.31
CA ASP A 114 6.74 2.92 4.74
C ASP A 114 8.00 3.74 5.06
N GLY A 115 7.79 5.03 5.30
CA GLY A 115 8.87 5.97 5.60
C GLY A 115 8.35 7.34 6.00
N PRO A 116 9.25 8.27 6.37
CA PRO A 116 8.84 9.63 6.68
C PRO A 116 8.36 10.34 5.42
N ILE A 117 7.29 11.11 5.58
CA ILE A 117 6.73 11.95 4.52
C ILE A 117 7.58 13.20 4.38
N ASP A 118 7.92 13.52 3.14
CA ASP A 118 8.74 14.66 2.76
C ASP A 118 8.15 15.22 1.45
N ALA A 119 8.02 16.54 1.39
CA ALA A 119 7.43 17.25 0.24
C ALA A 119 8.12 16.89 -1.08
N ILE A 120 9.44 16.61 -1.04
CA ILE A 120 10.22 16.33 -2.24
C ILE A 120 9.74 15.07 -2.95
N TRP A 121 9.39 14.00 -2.22
CA TRP A 121 8.95 12.77 -2.88
C TRP A 121 7.44 12.73 -3.07
N ILE A 122 6.64 13.15 -2.07
CA ILE A 122 5.19 12.95 -2.12
C ILE A 122 4.47 13.77 -3.20
N GLU A 123 5.09 14.85 -3.69
CA GLU A 123 4.49 15.76 -4.69
C GLU A 123 4.90 15.46 -6.15
N ASN A 124 5.80 14.50 -6.38
CA ASN A 124 6.22 14.04 -7.72
C ASN A 124 5.46 12.76 -8.13
#